data_AF-A0A6C0KUF2-F1
#
_entry.id   AF-A0A6C0KUF2-F1
#
_cell.length_a   1.000
_cell.length_b   1.000
_cell.length_c   1.000
_cell.angle_alpha   90.00
_cell.angle_beta   90.00
_cell.angle_gamma   90.00
#
_symmetry.space_group_name_H-M   'P 1'
#
loop_
_entity.id
_entity.type
_entity.pdbx_description
1 polymer ?
#
loop_
_entity_poly.entity_id
_entity_poly.type
_entity_poly.pdbx_seq_one_letter_code
_entity_poly.pdbx_strand_id
1 'polypeptide(L)'
;MFAKHVANIIMATAMISVFLGVFFFTYASSVEQKIVVQRSTEIVDDMVLTAKNAIPQSQKTVIMNEIVPYLVVPKSLEEEDAKVAAANKELMVTAAKAIGIFVFFCCILLTLLTIFFKVPIIELLKDNFIILIFVGLTEFTFLTYFAENYVTIDANYVKGKILESLITFGSQTNA
;
A
#
# COMPACT_ATOMS: atom_id res chain seq x y z
N MET A 1 19.77 25.10 -26.68
CA MET A 1 18.38 24.59 -26.77
C MET A 1 18.29 23.16 -26.25
N PHE A 2 19.00 22.19 -26.85
CA PHE A 2 18.99 20.78 -26.41
C PHE A 2 19.31 20.57 -24.90
N ALA A 3 20.41 21.14 -24.40
CA ALA A 3 20.80 21.01 -22.98
C ALA A 3 19.74 21.54 -21.99
N LYS A 4 18.97 22.57 -22.37
CA LYS A 4 17.87 23.10 -21.54
C LYS A 4 16.71 22.10 -21.46
N HIS A 5 16.37 21.43 -22.57
CA HIS A 5 15.33 20.39 -22.57
C HIS A 5 15.75 19.16 -21.75
N VAL A 6 16.99 18.72 -21.89
CA VAL A 6 17.53 17.60 -21.10
C VAL A 6 17.51 17.94 -19.61
N ALA A 7 17.98 19.14 -19.24
CA ALA A 7 17.93 19.59 -17.84
C ALA A 7 16.49 19.67 -17.31
N ASN A 8 15.53 20.10 -18.15
CA ASN A 8 14.12 20.13 -17.76
C ASN A 8 13.58 18.74 -17.45
N ILE A 9 13.88 17.74 -18.29
CA ILE A 9 13.44 16.35 -18.06
C ILE A 9 14.07 15.79 -16.78
N ILE A 10 15.37 16.02 -16.55
CA ILE A 10 16.05 15.55 -15.34
C ILE A 10 15.43 16.21 -14.09
N MET A 11 15.17 17.51 -14.13
CA MET A 11 14.53 18.24 -13.04
C MET A 11 13.12 17.71 -12.76
N ALA A 12 12.28 17.59 -13.80
CA ALA A 12 10.92 17.04 -13.70
C ALA A 12 10.93 15.66 -13.04
N THR A 13 11.79 14.77 -13.56
CA THR A 13 11.86 13.38 -13.09
C THR A 13 12.34 13.33 -11.65
N ALA A 14 13.36 14.11 -11.26
CA ALA A 14 13.82 14.15 -9.88
C ALA A 14 12.73 14.66 -8.91
N MET A 15 12.05 15.76 -9.27
CA MET A 15 11.00 16.34 -8.45
C MET A 15 9.80 15.40 -8.31
N ILE A 16 9.34 14.80 -9.41
CA ILE A 16 8.22 13.85 -9.41
C ILE A 16 8.57 12.60 -8.60
N SER A 17 9.77 12.02 -8.77
CA SER A 17 10.17 10.83 -8.00
C SER A 17 10.21 11.08 -6.49
N VAL A 18 10.70 12.25 -6.06
CA VAL A 18 10.67 12.65 -4.65
C VAL A 18 9.23 12.82 -4.16
N PHE A 19 8.41 13.54 -4.93
CA PHE A 19 7.02 13.75 -4.60
C PHE A 19 6.26 12.42 -4.47
N LEU A 20 6.37 11.52 -5.44
CA LEU A 20 5.69 10.23 -5.40
C LEU A 20 6.14 9.38 -4.20
N GLY A 21 7.43 9.37 -3.88
CA GLY A 21 7.93 8.70 -2.69
C GLY A 21 7.31 9.24 -1.41
N VAL A 22 7.33 10.57 -1.23
CA VAL A 22 6.72 11.22 -0.05
C VAL A 22 5.21 10.99 -0.01
N PHE A 23 4.52 11.21 -1.14
CA PHE A 23 3.08 11.05 -1.27
C PHE A 23 2.64 9.63 -0.96
N PHE A 24 3.38 8.62 -1.44
CA PHE A 24 3.08 7.22 -1.17
C PHE A 24 3.13 6.93 0.34
N PHE A 25 4.24 7.25 1.00
CA PHE A 25 4.41 6.90 2.41
C PHE A 25 3.60 7.77 3.38
N THR A 26 3.17 8.97 2.98
CA THR A 26 2.40 9.88 3.84
C THR A 26 0.89 9.79 3.64
N TYR A 27 0.43 9.56 2.42
CA TYR A 27 -0.99 9.58 2.08
C TYR A 27 -1.46 8.24 1.51
N ALA A 28 -0.79 7.72 0.46
CA ALA A 28 -1.26 6.51 -0.22
C ALA A 28 -1.33 5.28 0.69
N SER A 29 -0.30 5.07 1.51
CA SER A 29 -0.25 3.99 2.49
C SER A 29 -1.44 4.00 3.46
N SER A 30 -1.89 5.19 3.87
CA SER A 30 -3.03 5.34 4.78
C SER A 30 -4.37 5.03 4.10
N VAL A 31 -4.51 5.39 2.82
CA VAL A 31 -5.70 5.06 2.02
C VAL A 31 -5.75 3.57 1.75
N GLU A 32 -4.62 2.98 1.36
CA GLU A 32 -4.48 1.53 1.13
C GLU A 32 -4.83 0.72 2.38
N GLN A 33 -4.35 1.12 3.55
CA GLN A 33 -4.69 0.48 4.82
C GLN A 33 -6.20 0.43 5.05
N LYS A 34 -6.91 1.54 4.81
CA LYS A 34 -8.37 1.60 4.96
C LYS A 34 -9.08 0.64 4.01
N ILE A 35 -8.64 0.60 2.74
CA ILE A 35 -9.20 -0.30 1.72
C ILE A 35 -9.00 -1.76 2.15
N VAL A 36 -7.79 -2.12 2.58
CA VAL A 36 -7.48 -3.50 3.00
C VAL A 36 -8.35 -3.92 4.19
N VAL A 37 -8.51 -3.06 5.20
CA VAL A 37 -9.38 -3.34 6.35
C VAL A 37 -10.82 -3.52 5.89
N GLN A 38 -11.35 -2.57 5.12
CA GLN A 38 -12.73 -2.64 4.64
C GLN A 38 -12.99 -3.92 3.84
N ARG A 39 -12.14 -4.24 2.86
CA ARG A 39 -12.29 -5.44 2.02
C ARG A 39 -12.14 -6.73 2.80
N SER A 40 -11.23 -6.77 3.77
CA SER A 40 -11.07 -7.93 4.64
C SER A 40 -12.31 -8.15 5.50
N THR A 41 -12.87 -7.08 6.08
CA THR A 41 -14.13 -7.14 6.83
C THR A 41 -15.28 -7.62 5.95
N GLU A 42 -15.44 -7.07 4.74
CA GLU A 42 -16.47 -7.50 3.79
C GLU A 42 -16.37 -9.00 3.46
N ILE A 43 -15.15 -9.53 3.24
CA ILE A 43 -14.93 -10.96 2.97
C ILE A 43 -15.33 -11.82 4.16
N VAL A 44 -14.90 -11.43 5.37
CA VAL A 44 -15.21 -12.18 6.60
C VAL A 44 -16.71 -12.16 6.88
N ASP A 45 -17.35 -11.00 6.77
CA ASP A 45 -18.78 -10.85 6.99
C ASP A 45 -19.59 -11.72 6.00
N ASP A 46 -19.21 -11.73 4.73
CA ASP A 46 -19.83 -12.58 3.71
C ASP A 46 -19.65 -14.09 4.03
N MET A 47 -18.46 -14.50 4.48
CA MET A 47 -18.21 -15.88 4.91
C MET A 47 -19.06 -16.26 6.13
N VAL A 48 -19.12 -15.38 7.14
CA VAL A 48 -19.89 -15.62 8.37
C VAL A 48 -21.39 -15.67 8.08
N LEU A 49 -21.90 -14.75 7.25
CA LEU A 49 -23.31 -14.76 6.82
C LEU A 49 -23.63 -16.02 6.03
N THR A 50 -22.76 -16.42 5.10
CA THR A 50 -22.93 -17.65 4.31
C THR A 50 -22.96 -18.88 5.22
N ALA A 51 -22.01 -18.99 6.16
CA ALA A 51 -21.97 -20.09 7.13
C ALA A 51 -23.22 -20.09 8.03
N LYS A 52 -23.62 -18.91 8.55
CA LYS A 52 -24.83 -18.75 9.37
C LYS A 52 -26.08 -19.19 8.61
N ASN A 53 -26.17 -18.93 7.31
CA ASN A 53 -27.33 -19.31 6.51
C ASN A 53 -27.30 -20.79 6.09
N ALA A 54 -26.12 -21.38 5.92
CA ALA A 54 -25.96 -22.77 5.53
C ALA A 54 -26.16 -23.76 6.69
N ILE A 55 -25.85 -23.36 7.93
CA ILE A 55 -25.91 -24.26 9.10
C ILE A 55 -27.34 -24.33 9.68
N PRO A 56 -27.95 -25.54 9.78
CA PRO A 56 -29.25 -25.74 10.42
C PRO A 56 -29.26 -25.30 11.89
N GLN A 57 -30.43 -24.86 12.38
CA GLN A 57 -30.56 -24.33 13.75
C GLN A 57 -30.17 -25.34 14.85
N SER A 58 -30.40 -26.63 14.61
CA SER A 58 -29.98 -27.71 15.51
C SER A 58 -28.46 -27.77 15.67
N GLN A 59 -27.70 -27.62 14.59
CA GLN A 59 -26.24 -27.64 14.61
C GLN A 59 -25.65 -26.35 15.17
N LYS A 60 -26.30 -25.19 14.98
CA LYS A 60 -25.86 -23.92 15.61
C LYS A 60 -25.81 -24.02 17.12
N THR A 61 -26.79 -24.70 17.72
CA THR A 61 -26.88 -24.87 19.18
C THR A 61 -25.71 -25.71 19.70
N VAL A 62 -25.35 -26.77 18.97
CA VAL A 62 -24.17 -27.61 19.27
C VAL A 62 -22.88 -26.81 19.13
N ILE A 63 -22.70 -26.07 18.03
CA ILE A 63 -21.51 -25.24 17.82
C ILE A 63 -21.35 -24.21 18.95
N MET A 64 -22.43 -23.52 19.33
CA MET A 64 -22.36 -22.47 20.34
C MET A 64 -22.06 -23.01 21.76
N ASN A 65 -22.55 -24.21 22.08
CA ASN A 65 -22.40 -24.79 23.41
C ASN A 65 -21.16 -25.69 23.55
N GLU A 66 -20.71 -26.32 22.47
CA GLU A 66 -19.67 -27.35 22.52
C GLU A 66 -18.39 -26.97 21.78
N ILE A 67 -18.40 -25.96 20.90
CA ILE A 67 -17.22 -25.56 20.11
C ILE A 67 -16.75 -24.15 20.51
N VAL A 68 -17.64 -23.16 20.53
CA VAL A 68 -17.29 -21.77 20.83
C VAL A 68 -16.58 -21.57 22.18
N PRO A 69 -16.97 -22.24 23.27
CA PRO A 69 -16.28 -22.09 24.56
C PRO A 69 -14.82 -22.57 24.54
N TYR A 70 -14.47 -23.43 23.60
CA TYR A 70 -13.13 -23.99 23.44
C TYR A 70 -12.33 -23.31 22.33
N LEU A 71 -12.92 -22.37 21.58
CA LEU A 71 -12.19 -21.58 20.61
C LEU A 71 -11.26 -20.61 21.34
N VAL A 72 -9.96 -20.87 21.21
CA VAL A 72 -8.93 -19.95 21.66
C VAL A 72 -8.79 -18.87 20.59
N VAL A 73 -9.55 -17.79 20.74
CA VAL A 73 -9.28 -16.57 19.99
C VAL A 73 -8.00 -15.96 20.58
N PRO A 74 -6.93 -15.75 19.78
CA PRO A 74 -5.75 -15.08 20.28
C PRO A 74 -6.16 -13.72 20.85
N LYS A 75 -5.81 -13.49 22.13
CA LYS A 75 -6.22 -12.28 22.87
C LYS A 75 -5.68 -10.99 22.24
N SER A 76 -4.64 -11.10 21.43
CA SER A 76 -4.04 -9.99 20.71
C SER A 76 -3.30 -10.51 19.46
N LEU A 77 -3.33 -9.71 18.39
CA LEU A 77 -2.54 -9.91 17.16
C LEU A 77 -1.35 -8.93 17.10
N GLU A 78 -0.98 -8.31 18.23
CA GLU A 78 0.09 -7.31 18.33
C GLU A 78 1.42 -7.75 17.72
N GLU A 79 1.78 -9.03 17.79
CA GLU A 79 3.02 -9.53 17.20
C GLU A 79 2.98 -9.45 15.67
N GLU A 80 1.85 -9.78 15.05
CA GLU A 80 1.67 -9.70 13.60
C GLU A 80 1.59 -8.25 13.14
N ASP A 81 0.91 -7.39 13.90
CA ASP A 81 0.90 -5.94 13.64
C ASP A 81 2.31 -5.35 13.72
N ALA A 82 3.12 -5.78 14.70
CA ALA A 82 4.50 -5.35 14.84
C ALA A 82 5.39 -5.83 13.68
N LYS A 83 5.20 -7.06 13.18
CA LYS A 83 5.90 -7.59 12.01
C LYS A 83 5.59 -6.76 10.76
N VAL A 84 4.32 -6.45 10.51
CA VAL A 84 3.90 -5.63 9.37
C VAL A 84 4.45 -4.20 9.49
N ALA A 85 4.40 -3.59 10.68
CA ALA A 85 4.95 -2.26 10.92
C ALA A 85 6.47 -2.21 10.68
N ALA A 86 7.21 -3.24 11.11
CA ALA A 86 8.65 -3.35 10.90
C ALA A 86 8.98 -3.48 9.40
N ALA A 87 8.28 -4.36 8.68
CA ALA A 87 8.45 -4.54 7.23
C ALA A 87 8.16 -3.25 6.46
N ASN A 88 7.09 -2.52 6.80
CA ASN A 88 6.75 -1.24 6.19
C ASN A 88 7.83 -0.17 6.42
N LYS A 89 8.39 -0.14 7.64
CA LYS A 89 9.49 0.78 7.96
C LYS A 89 10.76 0.45 7.16
N GLU A 90 11.10 -0.84 7.03
CA GLU A 90 12.23 -1.28 6.22
C GLU A 90 12.05 -0.92 4.74
N LEU A 91 10.85 -1.14 4.21
CA LEU A 91 10.49 -0.76 2.84
C LEU A 91 10.63 0.75 2.63
N MET A 92 10.14 1.57 3.57
CA MET A 92 10.28 3.02 3.52
C MET A 92 11.74 3.47 3.49
N VAL A 93 12.58 2.90 4.35
CA VAL A 93 14.02 3.21 4.39
C VAL A 93 14.71 2.81 3.08
N THR A 94 14.36 1.64 2.54
CA THR A 94 14.93 1.13 1.28
C THR A 94 14.52 2.02 0.10
N ALA A 95 13.25 2.38 0.00
CA ALA A 95 12.74 3.30 -1.00
C ALA A 95 13.39 4.69 -0.88
N ALA A 96 13.50 5.23 0.33
CA ALA A 96 14.13 6.52 0.57
C ALA A 96 15.61 6.52 0.17
N LYS A 97 16.35 5.44 0.44
CA LYS A 97 17.75 5.28 -0.02
C LYS A 97 17.83 5.25 -1.55
N ALA A 98 16.96 4.48 -2.22
CA ALA A 98 16.95 4.39 -3.68
C ALA A 98 16.64 5.75 -4.34
N ILE A 99 15.60 6.44 -3.86
CA ILE A 99 15.25 7.79 -4.32
C ILE A 99 16.39 8.77 -4.03
N GLY A 100 16.99 8.71 -2.84
CA GLY A 100 18.10 9.57 -2.46
C GLY A 100 19.31 9.42 -3.39
N ILE A 101 19.71 8.19 -3.71
CA ILE A 101 20.80 7.91 -4.67
C ILE A 101 20.44 8.45 -6.06
N PHE A 102 19.22 8.20 -6.53
CA PHE A 102 18.74 8.68 -7.83
C PHE A 102 18.78 10.22 -7.94
N VAL A 103 18.25 10.91 -6.93
CA VAL A 103 18.21 12.38 -6.87
C VAL A 103 19.64 12.94 -6.78
N PHE A 104 20.53 12.30 -6.03
CA PHE A 104 21.94 12.69 -5.97
C PHE A 104 22.59 12.71 -7.36
N PHE A 105 22.39 11.66 -8.17
CA PHE A 105 22.87 11.62 -9.54
C PHE A 105 22.22 12.69 -10.42
N CYS A 106 20.92 12.93 -10.28
CA CYS A 106 20.22 14.01 -11.00
C CYS A 106 20.83 15.38 -10.67
N CYS A 107 21.14 15.66 -9.40
CA CYS A 107 21.77 16.90 -8.97
C CYS A 107 23.19 17.07 -9.57
N ILE A 108 23.99 16.00 -9.63
CA ILE A 108 25.30 16.04 -10.30
C ILE A 108 25.13 16.41 -11.77
N LEU A 109 24.24 15.73 -12.50
CA LEU A 109 24.01 15.99 -13.93
C LEU A 109 23.52 17.42 -14.17
N LEU A 110 22.59 17.92 -13.36
CA LEU A 110 22.10 19.30 -13.45
C LEU A 110 23.21 20.32 -13.17
N THR A 111 24.09 20.04 -12.21
CA THR A 111 25.24 20.90 -11.90
C THR A 111 26.20 20.97 -13.07
N LEU A 112 26.54 19.84 -13.68
CA LEU A 112 27.39 19.79 -14.87
C LEU A 112 26.76 20.57 -16.04
N LEU A 113 25.47 20.35 -16.31
CA LEU A 113 24.76 21.08 -17.37
C LEU A 113 24.74 22.60 -17.12
N THR A 114 24.65 23.02 -15.87
CA THR A 114 24.68 24.43 -15.49
C THR A 114 26.05 25.06 -15.76
N ILE A 115 27.14 24.38 -15.37
CA ILE A 115 28.51 24.86 -15.55
C ILE A 115 28.88 24.93 -17.05
N PHE A 116 28.58 23.87 -17.82
CA PHE A 116 29.00 23.79 -19.22
C PHE A 116 28.09 24.55 -20.19
N PHE A 117 26.78 24.61 -19.93
CA PHE A 117 25.79 25.16 -20.86
C PHE A 117 25.02 26.38 -20.33
N LYS A 118 25.38 26.88 -19.14
CA LYS A 118 24.75 28.05 -18.48
C LYS A 118 23.22 27.93 -18.41
N VAL A 119 22.73 26.75 -18.06
CA VAL A 119 21.29 26.48 -17.94
C VAL A 119 20.70 27.24 -16.74
N PRO A 120 19.59 28.00 -16.91
CA PRO A 120 18.96 28.72 -15.82
C PRO A 120 18.13 27.78 -14.92
N ILE A 121 18.75 27.22 -13.88
CA ILE A 121 18.12 26.23 -12.97
C ILE A 121 16.90 26.80 -12.24
N ILE A 122 16.92 28.09 -11.85
CA ILE A 122 15.80 28.71 -11.13
C ILE A 122 14.53 28.79 -12.00
N GLU A 123 14.67 29.05 -13.30
CA GLU A 123 13.54 29.01 -14.23
C GLU A 123 12.97 27.60 -14.34
N LEU A 124 13.85 26.61 -14.55
CA LEU A 124 13.44 25.21 -14.64
C LEU A 124 12.72 24.74 -13.38
N LEU A 125 13.18 25.14 -12.20
CA LEU A 125 12.56 24.76 -10.94
C LEU A 125 11.13 25.32 -10.82
N LYS A 126 10.90 26.57 -11.24
CA LYS A 126 9.56 27.17 -11.26
C LYS A 126 8.62 26.45 -12.22
N ASP A 127 9.09 26.18 -13.44
CA ASP A 127 8.29 25.50 -14.47
C ASP A 127 7.90 24.09 -14.02
N ASN A 128 8.85 23.34 -13.45
CA ASN A 128 8.60 21.98 -12.96
C ASN A 128 7.76 21.94 -11.68
N PHE A 129 7.77 22.99 -10.86
CA PHE A 129 6.88 23.07 -9.71
C PHE A 129 5.41 23.14 -10.11
N ILE A 130 5.09 23.85 -11.20
CA ILE A 130 3.72 23.88 -11.75
C ILE A 130 3.32 22.48 -12.20
N ILE A 131 4.19 21.77 -12.92
CA ILE A 131 3.95 20.39 -13.35
C ILE A 131 3.73 19.49 -12.13
N LEU A 132 4.53 19.65 -11.07
CA LEU A 132 4.42 18.88 -9.84
C LEU A 132 3.05 19.05 -9.16
N ILE A 133 2.49 20.26 -9.17
CA ILE A 133 1.14 20.52 -8.66
C ILE A 133 0.10 19.72 -9.45
N PHE A 134 0.17 19.71 -10.79
CA PHE A 134 -0.76 18.93 -11.61
C PHE A 134 -0.61 17.43 -11.39
N VAL A 135 0.62 16.94 -11.27
CA VAL A 135 0.88 15.53 -10.91
C VAL A 135 0.24 15.23 -9.55
N GLY A 136 0.48 16.05 -8.53
CA GLY A 136 -0.07 15.83 -7.20
C GLY A 136 -1.59 15.87 -7.14
N LEU A 137 -2.23 16.79 -7.86
CA LEU A 137 -3.70 16.83 -7.98
C LEU A 137 -4.25 15.58 -8.68
N THR A 138 -3.57 15.12 -9.73
CA THR A 138 -3.99 13.93 -10.48
C THR A 138 -3.85 12.68 -9.62
N GLU A 139 -2.71 12.49 -8.96
CA GLU A 139 -2.45 11.37 -8.04
C GLU A 139 -3.44 11.36 -6.87
N PHE A 140 -3.65 12.53 -6.24
CA PHE A 140 -4.61 12.66 -5.14
C PHE A 140 -6.04 12.30 -5.58
N THR A 141 -6.48 12.83 -6.73
CA THR A 141 -7.82 12.55 -7.27
C THR A 141 -7.96 11.08 -7.65
N PHE A 142 -6.95 10.51 -8.30
CA PHE A 142 -6.95 9.10 -8.70
C PHE A 142 -7.06 8.19 -7.49
N LEU A 143 -6.21 8.40 -6.49
CA LEU A 143 -6.17 7.58 -5.30
C LEU A 143 -7.46 7.71 -4.46
N THR A 144 -7.98 8.93 -4.30
CA THR A 144 -9.19 9.17 -3.50
C THR A 144 -10.44 8.58 -4.16
N TYR A 145 -10.63 8.80 -5.46
CA TYR A 145 -11.91 8.44 -6.10
C TYR A 145 -11.88 7.10 -6.82
N PHE A 146 -10.73 6.66 -7.33
CA PHE A 146 -10.63 5.43 -8.11
C PHE A 146 -10.05 4.28 -7.29
N ALA A 147 -9.01 4.51 -6.49
CA ALA A 147 -8.37 3.40 -5.77
C ALA A 147 -9.27 2.83 -4.65
N GLU A 148 -10.08 3.65 -3.98
CA GLU A 148 -11.07 3.17 -2.99
C GLU A 148 -12.06 2.15 -3.58
N ASN A 149 -12.36 2.27 -4.88
CA ASN A 149 -13.29 1.39 -5.58
C ASN A 149 -12.60 0.20 -6.26
N TYR A 150 -11.27 0.10 -6.21
CA TYR A 150 -10.53 -0.97 -6.85
C TYR A 150 -10.56 -2.25 -6.01
N VAL A 151 -10.70 -3.40 -6.67
CA VAL A 151 -10.62 -4.71 -6.02
C VAL A 151 -9.15 -5.02 -5.77
N THR A 152 -8.65 -4.67 -4.60
CA THR A 152 -7.26 -4.91 -4.19
C THR A 152 -7.03 -6.33 -3.67
N ILE A 153 -8.11 -7.05 -3.33
CA ILE A 153 -8.06 -8.39 -2.72
C ILE A 153 -8.94 -9.35 -3.52
N ASP A 154 -8.36 -10.45 -3.99
CA ASP A 154 -9.12 -11.57 -4.56
C ASP A 154 -9.86 -12.30 -3.43
N ALA A 155 -11.17 -12.04 -3.33
CA ALA A 155 -12.02 -12.63 -2.31
C ALA A 155 -12.00 -14.17 -2.35
N ASN A 156 -11.91 -14.79 -3.52
CA ASN A 156 -11.91 -16.25 -3.64
C ASN A 156 -10.59 -16.83 -3.15
N TYR A 157 -9.47 -16.18 -3.48
CA TYR A 157 -8.16 -16.57 -2.98
C TYR A 157 -8.10 -16.49 -1.45
N VAL A 158 -8.55 -15.38 -0.86
CA VAL A 158 -8.55 -15.19 0.60
C VAL A 158 -9.49 -16.19 1.28
N LYS A 159 -10.71 -16.38 0.77
CA LYS A 159 -11.64 -17.41 1.26
C LYS A 159 -11.00 -18.80 1.23
N GLY A 160 -10.31 -19.14 0.14
CA GLY A 160 -9.60 -20.40 -0.01
C GLY A 160 -8.50 -20.57 1.02
N LYS A 161 -7.69 -19.54 1.27
CA LYS A 161 -6.63 -19.56 2.28
C LYS A 161 -7.17 -19.68 3.71
N ILE A 162 -8.26 -18.97 4.02
CA ILE A 162 -8.94 -19.11 5.32
C ILE A 162 -9.43 -20.56 5.49
N LEU A 163 -10.06 -21.15 4.47
CA LEU A 163 -10.53 -22.53 4.53
C LEU A 163 -9.37 -23.52 4.73
N GLU A 164 -8.27 -23.34 3.99
CA GLU A 164 -7.06 -24.16 4.12
C GLU A 164 -6.50 -24.09 5.55
N SER A 165 -6.37 -22.89 6.12
CA SER A 165 -5.93 -22.70 7.50
C SER A 165 -6.86 -23.36 8.52
N LEU A 166 -8.18 -23.28 8.31
CA LEU A 166 -9.17 -23.96 9.16
C LEU A 166 -9.04 -25.49 9.09
N ILE A 167 -8.82 -26.05 7.89
CA ILE A 167 -8.60 -27.49 7.70
C ILE A 167 -7.31 -27.93 8.38
N THR A 168 -6.21 -27.19 8.19
CA THR A 168 -4.92 -27.48 8.84
C THR A 168 -5.06 -27.44 10.36
N PHE A 169 -5.71 -26.41 10.92
CA PHE A 169 -5.97 -26.32 12.35
C PHE A 169 -6.76 -27.54 12.85
N GLY A 170 -7.87 -27.88 12.18
CA GLY A 170 -8.68 -29.06 12.52
C GLY A 170 -7.91 -30.39 12.45
N SER A 171 -6.93 -30.50 11.54
CA SER A 171 -6.08 -31.70 11.44
C SER A 171 -5.05 -31.82 12.57
N GLN A 172 -4.58 -30.70 13.11
CA GLN A 172 -3.61 -30.67 14.22
C GLN A 172 -4.26 -30.90 15.58
N THR A 173 -5.53 -30.54 15.77
CA THR A 173 -6.28 -30.78 17.01
C THR A 173 -6.86 -32.20 17.13
N ASN A 174 -6.86 -32.99 16.05
CA ASN A 174 -7.33 -34.38 16.04
C ASN A 174 -6.18 -35.42 16.21
N ALA A 175 -4.98 -34.96 16.58
CA ALA A 175 -3.83 -35.77 16.98
C ALA A 175 -3.57 -35.62 18.48
#